data_AF-A0A7G8BY69-F1
#
_entry.id   AF-A0A7G8BY69-F1
#
_cell.length_a   1.000
_cell.length_b   1.000
_cell.length_c   1.000
_cell.angle_alpha   90.00
_cell.angle_beta   90.00
_cell.angle_gamma   90.00
#
_symmetry.space_group_name_H-M   'P 1'
#
loop_
_entity.id
_entity.type
_entity.pdbx_description
1 polymer ?
#
loop_
_entity_poly.entity_id
_entity_poly.type
_entity_poly.pdbx_seq_one_letter_code
_entity_poly.pdbx_strand_id
1 'polypeptide(L)'
;MNQPLLDPKHLYTHPVTKSDCVSIADDYGYASAEGDGATAASAGDLSVSEANGDSAKSASAGNGATSIARGYAARSSAAGDFAKAHTEDDFSMASVAGDHGSALSSGECSIAMAAGVGCKVQAGERGVFATCYYAPGNVLRILVGYVGENGIKADTPYRIIVDREGNATWREAD
;
A
#
# COMPACT_ATOMS: atom_id res chain seq x y z
N MET A 1 -41.25 29.80 -4.82
CA MET A 1 -39.80 30.14 -4.79
C MET A 1 -39.04 28.85 -5.00
N ASN A 2 -38.64 28.57 -6.24
CA ASN A 2 -37.83 27.41 -6.59
C ASN A 2 -36.36 27.80 -6.48
N GLN A 3 -35.59 27.09 -5.64
CA GLN A 3 -34.14 27.15 -5.71
C GLN A 3 -33.67 26.31 -6.90
N PRO A 4 -32.69 26.77 -7.70
CA PRO A 4 -32.13 25.94 -8.75
C PRO A 4 -31.35 24.79 -8.09
N LEU A 5 -31.66 23.55 -8.49
CA LEU A 5 -30.81 22.40 -8.18
C LEU A 5 -29.41 22.66 -8.72
N LEU A 6 -28.39 22.57 -7.86
CA LEU A 6 -27.01 22.48 -8.32
C LEU A 6 -26.87 21.21 -9.15
N ASP A 7 -26.53 21.38 -10.41
CA ASP A 7 -26.15 20.29 -11.31
C ASP A 7 -24.78 19.75 -10.88
N PRO A 8 -24.63 18.47 -10.46
CA PRO A 8 -23.34 17.92 -10.06
C PRO A 8 -22.42 17.82 -11.28
N LYS A 9 -21.46 18.74 -11.38
CA LYS A 9 -20.49 18.88 -12.50
C LYS A 9 -19.51 17.70 -12.69
N HIS A 10 -19.73 16.53 -12.10
CA HIS A 10 -18.71 15.48 -12.06
C HIS A 10 -19.02 14.18 -12.81
N LEU A 11 -20.11 14.12 -13.60
CA LEU A 11 -20.41 12.95 -14.43
C LEU A 11 -20.29 13.27 -15.92
N TYR A 12 -19.07 13.59 -16.36
CA TYR A 12 -18.68 13.45 -17.76
C TYR A 12 -17.80 12.20 -17.88
N THR A 13 -18.44 11.06 -18.16
CA THR A 13 -17.73 9.82 -18.51
C THR A 13 -17.22 9.94 -19.95
N HIS A 14 -15.99 10.44 -20.09
CA HIS A 14 -15.21 10.18 -21.30
C HIS A 14 -14.87 8.68 -21.36
N PRO A 15 -14.68 8.09 -22.56
CA PRO A 15 -14.11 6.75 -22.65
C PRO A 15 -12.82 6.69 -21.83
N VAL A 16 -12.60 5.59 -21.12
CA VAL A 16 -11.58 5.34 -20.06
C VAL A 16 -10.14 5.33 -20.61
N THR A 17 -9.78 6.32 -21.42
CA THR A 17 -8.45 6.50 -22.03
C THR A 17 -7.76 7.78 -21.55
N LYS A 18 -8.36 8.50 -20.61
CA LYS A 18 -7.81 9.74 -20.04
C LYS A 18 -7.43 9.49 -18.59
N SER A 19 -6.16 9.71 -18.24
CA SER A 19 -5.68 9.63 -16.87
C SER A 19 -6.36 10.67 -16.00
N ASP A 20 -7.04 10.21 -14.94
CA ASP A 20 -7.60 11.09 -13.92
C ASP A 20 -6.57 11.37 -12.81
N CYS A 21 -6.66 12.57 -12.24
CA CYS A 21 -5.92 12.93 -11.05
C CYS A 21 -6.85 13.54 -9.99
N VAL A 22 -6.73 13.07 -8.76
CA VAL A 22 -7.57 13.51 -7.64
C VAL A 22 -6.73 13.61 -6.37
N SER A 23 -7.02 14.61 -5.55
CA SER A 23 -6.45 14.73 -4.22
C SER A 23 -7.49 15.24 -3.23
N ILE A 24 -7.53 14.65 -2.04
CA ILE A 24 -8.36 15.13 -0.92
C ILE A 24 -7.50 15.35 0.33
N ALA A 25 -7.84 16.36 1.12
CA ALA A 25 -7.24 16.62 2.42
C ALA A 25 -8.37 16.75 3.44
N ASP A 26 -8.77 15.62 4.00
CA ASP A 26 -9.84 15.51 4.99
C ASP A 26 -9.67 14.21 5.78
N ASP A 27 -9.99 14.26 7.08
CA ASP A 27 -10.10 13.02 7.85
C ASP A 27 -11.23 12.18 7.22
N TYR A 28 -11.01 10.88 7.08
CA TYR A 28 -11.91 9.97 6.35
C TYR A 28 -12.12 10.32 4.86
N GLY A 29 -11.31 11.23 4.29
CA GLY A 29 -11.40 11.62 2.89
C GLY A 29 -11.17 10.43 1.94
N TYR A 30 -11.92 10.38 0.84
CA TYR A 30 -11.81 9.33 -0.18
C TYR A 30 -11.48 9.94 -1.55
N ALA A 31 -10.34 9.55 -2.12
CA ALA A 31 -9.88 10.01 -3.43
C ALA A 31 -9.79 8.81 -4.40
N SER A 32 -10.52 8.86 -5.52
CA SER A 32 -10.53 7.80 -6.54
C SER A 32 -10.22 8.33 -7.93
N ALA A 33 -9.26 7.70 -8.64
CA ALA A 33 -8.92 8.00 -10.02
C ALA A 33 -8.89 6.73 -10.88
N GLU A 34 -9.27 6.87 -12.16
CA GLU A 34 -9.25 5.81 -13.16
C GLU A 34 -8.45 6.23 -14.41
N GLY A 35 -8.03 5.23 -15.20
CA GLY A 35 -7.26 5.41 -16.44
C GLY A 35 -5.79 5.01 -16.31
N ASP A 36 -5.13 4.76 -17.44
CA ASP A 36 -3.78 4.14 -17.49
C ASP A 36 -2.72 4.81 -16.61
N GLY A 37 -2.82 6.14 -16.40
CA GLY A 37 -1.92 6.91 -15.53
C GLY A 37 -2.61 7.48 -14.29
N ALA A 38 -3.70 6.87 -13.83
CA ALA A 38 -4.50 7.34 -12.69
C ALA A 38 -3.62 7.70 -11.49
N THR A 39 -3.86 8.87 -10.91
CA THR A 39 -3.15 9.32 -9.72
C THR A 39 -4.12 9.78 -8.65
N ALA A 40 -4.16 9.09 -7.51
CA ALA A 40 -5.00 9.45 -6.37
C ALA A 40 -4.16 9.74 -5.13
N ALA A 41 -4.47 10.83 -4.44
CA ALA A 41 -3.82 11.18 -3.18
C ALA A 41 -4.85 11.52 -2.09
N SER A 42 -4.61 11.07 -0.86
CA SER A 42 -5.41 11.48 0.30
C SER A 42 -4.51 11.84 1.48
N ALA A 43 -4.91 12.85 2.23
CA ALA A 43 -4.27 13.23 3.49
C ALA A 43 -5.35 13.44 4.56
N GLY A 44 -5.12 12.92 5.76
CA GLY A 44 -6.07 12.92 6.86
C GLY A 44 -6.11 11.56 7.55
N ASP A 45 -6.47 11.54 8.83
CA ASP A 45 -6.59 10.29 9.58
C ASP A 45 -7.69 9.43 8.95
N LEU A 46 -7.40 8.14 8.80
CA LEU A 46 -8.30 7.16 8.16
C LEU A 46 -8.70 7.52 6.72
N SER A 47 -7.95 8.40 6.06
CA SER A 47 -8.17 8.75 4.65
C SER A 47 -7.82 7.58 3.72
N VAL A 48 -8.41 7.58 2.54
CA VAL A 48 -8.27 6.53 1.54
C VAL A 48 -7.98 7.12 0.17
N SER A 49 -7.02 6.53 -0.54
CA SER A 49 -6.77 6.81 -1.95
C SER A 49 -6.74 5.54 -2.80
N GLU A 50 -7.44 5.58 -3.92
CA GLU A 50 -7.55 4.48 -4.86
C GLU A 50 -7.25 4.95 -6.29
N ALA A 51 -6.33 4.26 -6.97
CA ALA A 51 -6.01 4.52 -8.37
C ALA A 51 -6.03 3.22 -9.17
N ASN A 52 -6.75 3.20 -10.31
CA ASN A 52 -6.90 2.02 -11.16
C ASN A 52 -6.41 2.29 -12.60
N GLY A 53 -5.44 1.50 -13.08
CA GLY A 53 -4.86 1.57 -14.43
C GLY A 53 -3.42 1.03 -14.52
N ASP A 54 -2.94 0.75 -15.73
CA ASP A 54 -1.63 0.09 -16.04
C ASP A 54 -0.36 0.81 -15.55
N SER A 55 -0.48 1.95 -14.88
CA SER A 55 0.61 2.66 -14.23
C SER A 55 0.07 3.51 -13.08
N ALA A 56 -1.01 3.03 -12.44
CA ALA A 56 -1.70 3.72 -11.38
C ALA A 56 -0.79 4.04 -10.20
N LYS A 57 -1.00 5.21 -9.61
CA LYS A 57 -0.25 5.71 -8.46
C LYS A 57 -1.23 6.16 -7.39
N SER A 58 -1.13 5.54 -6.23
CA SER A 58 -1.92 5.92 -5.06
C SER A 58 -1.00 6.30 -3.91
N ALA A 59 -1.35 7.37 -3.20
CA ALA A 59 -0.64 7.83 -2.01
C ALA A 59 -1.62 8.24 -0.91
N SER A 60 -1.43 7.75 0.32
CA SER A 60 -2.25 8.10 1.48
C SER A 60 -1.36 8.54 2.65
N ALA A 61 -1.76 9.57 3.40
CA ALA A 61 -1.03 10.00 4.59
C ALA A 61 -1.98 10.31 5.76
N GLY A 62 -1.71 9.73 6.92
CA GLY A 62 -2.51 9.88 8.14
C GLY A 62 -2.55 8.57 8.93
N ASN A 63 -2.94 8.63 10.20
CA ASN A 63 -3.03 7.43 11.01
C ASN A 63 -4.13 6.50 10.46
N GLY A 64 -3.79 5.25 10.21
CA GLY A 64 -4.68 4.26 9.60
C GLY A 64 -5.05 4.55 8.14
N ALA A 65 -4.36 5.47 7.47
CA ALA A 65 -4.66 5.80 6.09
C ALA A 65 -4.40 4.61 5.14
N THR A 66 -5.20 4.50 4.07
CA THR A 66 -5.19 3.34 3.17
C THR A 66 -5.00 3.76 1.72
N SER A 67 -3.87 3.38 1.14
CA SER A 67 -3.57 3.53 -0.27
C SER A 67 -3.79 2.21 -1.01
N ILE A 68 -4.43 2.27 -2.16
CA ILE A 68 -4.69 1.14 -3.05
C ILE A 68 -4.34 1.56 -4.48
N ALA A 69 -3.51 0.79 -5.19
CA ALA A 69 -3.28 0.99 -6.61
C ALA A 69 -3.38 -0.35 -7.36
N ARG A 70 -4.14 -0.40 -8.44
CA ARG A 70 -4.33 -1.60 -9.26
C ARG A 70 -3.94 -1.36 -10.71
N GLY A 71 -3.48 -2.42 -11.37
CA GLY A 71 -2.98 -2.42 -12.73
C GLY A 71 -1.51 -2.80 -12.80
N TYR A 72 -1.07 -3.17 -14.00
CA TYR A 72 0.32 -3.53 -14.27
C TYR A 72 1.28 -2.46 -13.71
N ALA A 73 2.35 -2.86 -13.01
CA ALA A 73 3.32 -1.92 -12.45
C ALA A 73 2.74 -0.78 -11.57
N ALA A 74 1.57 -0.99 -10.97
CA ALA A 74 0.93 -0.05 -10.05
C ALA A 74 1.82 0.22 -8.82
N ARG A 75 1.66 1.42 -8.25
CA ARG A 75 2.43 1.85 -7.06
C ARG A 75 1.49 2.41 -6.00
N SER A 76 1.51 1.79 -4.83
CA SER A 76 0.77 2.26 -3.65
C SER A 76 1.75 2.64 -2.54
N SER A 77 1.51 3.80 -1.92
CA SER A 77 2.29 4.26 -0.77
C SER A 77 1.38 4.79 0.33
N ALA A 78 1.59 4.36 1.57
CA ALA A 78 0.86 4.89 2.71
C ALA A 78 1.82 5.33 3.83
N ALA A 79 1.50 6.43 4.50
CA ALA A 79 2.30 6.96 5.60
C ALA A 79 1.43 7.21 6.84
N GLY A 80 1.96 6.89 8.01
CA GLY A 80 1.26 6.97 9.30
C GLY A 80 1.23 5.64 10.03
N ASP A 81 0.95 5.67 11.33
CA ASP A 81 0.82 4.44 12.12
C ASP A 81 -0.40 3.66 11.65
N PHE A 82 -0.30 2.33 11.58
CA PHE A 82 -1.33 1.45 11.05
C PHE A 82 -1.71 1.69 9.58
N ALA A 83 -0.92 2.48 8.84
CA ALA A 83 -1.18 2.78 7.44
C ALA A 83 -1.05 1.52 6.57
N LYS A 84 -1.81 1.48 5.48
CA LYS A 84 -1.90 0.31 4.61
C LYS A 84 -1.69 0.69 3.16
N ALA A 85 -0.78 0.02 2.48
CA ALA A 85 -0.54 0.15 1.06
C ALA A 85 -0.81 -1.19 0.39
N HIS A 86 -1.64 -1.19 -0.65
CA HIS A 86 -2.03 -2.40 -1.37
C HIS A 86 -1.83 -2.22 -2.87
N THR A 87 -1.22 -3.22 -3.48
CA THR A 87 -1.22 -3.38 -4.93
C THR A 87 -1.60 -4.78 -5.37
N GLU A 88 -2.25 -4.81 -6.51
CA GLU A 88 -2.66 -6.00 -7.24
C GLU A 88 -1.97 -5.91 -8.61
N ASP A 89 -1.60 -7.05 -9.19
CA ASP A 89 -0.93 -7.22 -10.50
C ASP A 89 0.61 -7.21 -10.54
N ASP A 90 1.15 -7.69 -11.65
CA ASP A 90 2.58 -7.93 -11.86
C ASP A 90 3.41 -6.64 -11.82
N PHE A 91 4.65 -6.77 -11.32
CA PHE A 91 5.63 -5.69 -11.15
C PHE A 91 5.14 -4.54 -10.25
N SER A 92 4.09 -4.76 -9.47
CA SER A 92 3.51 -3.76 -8.61
C SER A 92 4.30 -3.58 -7.31
N MET A 93 4.18 -2.39 -6.72
CA MET A 93 4.94 -2.01 -5.52
C MET A 93 4.05 -1.39 -4.46
N ALA A 94 4.11 -1.94 -3.24
CA ALA A 94 3.46 -1.39 -2.06
C ALA A 94 4.52 -0.89 -1.06
N SER A 95 4.34 0.32 -0.53
CA SER A 95 5.24 0.86 0.51
C SER A 95 4.49 1.49 1.68
N VAL A 96 4.94 1.20 2.90
CA VAL A 96 4.44 1.85 4.12
C VAL A 96 5.55 2.58 4.85
N ALA A 97 5.29 3.81 5.27
CA ALA A 97 6.12 4.59 6.17
C ALA A 97 5.38 4.84 7.49
N GLY A 98 5.59 3.96 8.48
CA GLY A 98 4.93 4.01 9.78
C GLY A 98 4.95 2.65 10.46
N ASP A 99 4.70 2.64 11.77
CA ASP A 99 4.70 1.41 12.56
C ASP A 99 3.35 0.68 12.45
N HIS A 100 3.37 -0.64 12.68
CA HIS A 100 2.17 -1.49 12.70
C HIS A 100 1.31 -1.46 11.42
N GLY A 101 1.87 -0.99 10.31
CA GLY A 101 1.19 -0.90 9.03
C GLY A 101 1.18 -2.21 8.24
N SER A 102 0.74 -2.14 6.98
CA SER A 102 0.68 -3.28 6.07
C SER A 102 1.04 -2.87 4.64
N ALA A 103 2.14 -3.40 4.10
CA ALA A 103 2.50 -3.24 2.69
C ALA A 103 2.25 -4.57 1.99
N LEU A 104 1.14 -4.68 1.26
CA LEU A 104 0.73 -5.93 0.62
C LEU A 104 0.75 -5.74 -0.89
N SER A 105 1.70 -6.39 -1.54
CA SER A 105 1.77 -6.43 -3.00
C SER A 105 1.50 -7.87 -3.46
N SER A 106 0.67 -8.04 -4.47
CA SER A 106 0.40 -9.35 -5.10
C SER A 106 0.72 -9.26 -6.59
N GLY A 107 0.87 -10.41 -7.25
CA GLY A 107 1.33 -10.49 -8.65
C GLY A 107 2.82 -10.78 -8.81
N GLU A 108 3.21 -11.22 -10.00
CA GLU A 108 4.57 -11.67 -10.28
C GLU A 108 5.59 -10.53 -10.18
N CYS A 109 6.77 -10.80 -9.63
CA CYS A 109 7.87 -9.83 -9.50
C CYS A 109 7.48 -8.57 -8.70
N SER A 110 6.50 -8.69 -7.81
CA SER A 110 6.04 -7.59 -6.94
C SER A 110 6.99 -7.30 -5.79
N ILE A 111 6.93 -6.07 -5.26
CA ILE A 111 7.77 -5.62 -4.14
C ILE A 111 6.90 -5.02 -3.04
N ALA A 112 7.18 -5.36 -1.79
CA ALA A 112 6.57 -4.71 -0.63
C ALA A 112 7.58 -4.27 0.43
N MET A 113 7.49 -3.03 0.88
CA MET A 113 8.44 -2.47 1.85
C MET A 113 7.69 -1.73 2.96
N ALA A 114 7.97 -2.06 4.21
CA ALA A 114 7.43 -1.31 5.36
C ALA A 114 8.57 -0.78 6.23
N ALA A 115 8.76 0.54 6.20
CA ALA A 115 9.80 1.26 6.93
C ALA A 115 9.39 1.57 8.39
N GLY A 116 8.83 0.58 9.07
CA GLY A 116 8.40 0.65 10.46
C GLY A 116 8.39 -0.74 11.10
N VAL A 117 8.23 -0.79 12.41
CA VAL A 117 8.27 -2.02 13.20
C VAL A 117 6.87 -2.59 13.39
N GLY A 118 6.77 -3.92 13.44
CA GLY A 118 5.50 -4.61 13.67
C GLY A 118 4.56 -4.61 12.47
N CYS A 119 5.07 -4.29 11.28
CA CYS A 119 4.31 -4.27 10.04
C CYS A 119 4.09 -5.68 9.48
N LYS A 120 3.04 -5.79 8.65
CA LYS A 120 2.81 -6.94 7.78
C LYS A 120 3.31 -6.62 6.38
N VAL A 121 3.89 -7.61 5.72
CA VAL A 121 4.39 -7.49 4.36
C VAL A 121 4.05 -8.72 3.54
N GLN A 122 3.76 -8.53 2.25
CA GLN A 122 3.44 -9.60 1.31
C GLN A 122 3.96 -9.24 -0.08
N ALA A 123 4.48 -10.23 -0.79
CA ALA A 123 4.76 -10.16 -2.22
C ALA A 123 4.21 -11.42 -2.92
N GLY A 124 3.93 -11.31 -4.21
CA GLY A 124 3.57 -12.42 -5.08
C GLY A 124 4.78 -13.23 -5.57
N GLU A 125 4.56 -14.11 -6.53
CA GLU A 125 5.58 -15.03 -7.05
C GLU A 125 6.83 -14.29 -7.57
N ARG A 126 8.03 -14.81 -7.25
CA ARG A 126 9.34 -14.17 -7.54
C ARG A 126 9.51 -12.76 -6.93
N GLY A 127 8.61 -12.36 -6.05
CA GLY A 127 8.63 -11.08 -5.37
C GLY A 127 9.57 -11.03 -4.17
N VAL A 128 9.73 -9.83 -3.64
CA VAL A 128 10.58 -9.55 -2.47
C VAL A 128 9.87 -8.61 -1.53
N PHE A 129 10.08 -8.79 -0.23
CA PHE A 129 9.58 -7.85 0.76
C PHE A 129 10.57 -7.61 1.90
N ALA A 130 10.43 -6.48 2.59
CA ALA A 130 11.23 -6.20 3.77
C ALA A 130 10.50 -5.33 4.80
N THR A 131 10.86 -5.52 6.07
CA THR A 131 10.40 -4.63 7.15
C THR A 131 11.39 -4.55 8.30
N CYS A 132 11.18 -3.60 9.21
CA CYS A 132 12.07 -3.31 10.31
C CYS A 132 11.73 -4.14 11.56
N TYR A 133 12.75 -4.38 12.38
CA TYR A 133 12.61 -4.95 13.71
C TYR A 133 13.68 -4.42 14.65
N TYR A 134 13.46 -4.55 15.96
CA TYR A 134 14.46 -4.28 16.98
C TYR A 134 15.20 -5.56 17.38
N ALA A 135 16.52 -5.55 17.19
CA ALA A 135 17.42 -6.57 17.74
C ALA A 135 17.82 -6.24 19.20
N PRO A 136 18.40 -7.19 19.95
CA PRO A 136 18.90 -6.95 21.30
C PRO A 136 19.77 -5.68 21.38
N GLY A 137 19.61 -4.94 22.48
CA GLY A 137 20.24 -3.62 22.62
C GLY A 137 19.52 -2.49 21.90
N ASN A 138 18.26 -2.69 21.50
CA ASN A 138 17.41 -1.69 20.82
C ASN A 138 18.00 -1.20 19.49
N VAL A 139 18.64 -2.10 18.75
CA VAL A 139 19.26 -1.79 17.46
C VAL A 139 18.25 -2.06 16.35
N LEU A 140 17.91 -1.01 15.60
CA LEU A 140 17.02 -1.14 14.44
C LEU A 140 17.72 -1.92 13.31
N ARG A 141 17.01 -2.91 12.76
CA ARG A 141 17.46 -3.79 11.69
C ARG A 141 16.35 -3.95 10.66
N ILE A 142 16.71 -4.38 9.46
CA ILE A 142 15.78 -4.76 8.40
C ILE A 142 15.96 -6.24 8.11
N LEU A 143 14.86 -6.98 7.99
CA LEU A 143 14.85 -8.35 7.46
C LEU A 143 14.25 -8.33 6.06
N VAL A 144 14.86 -9.07 5.15
CA VAL A 144 14.39 -9.23 3.76
C VAL A 144 13.85 -10.66 3.59
N GLY A 145 12.72 -10.79 2.92
CA GLY A 145 12.10 -12.06 2.53
C GLY A 145 12.03 -12.15 1.01
N TYR A 146 12.48 -13.28 0.47
CA TYR A 146 12.41 -13.60 -0.96
C TYR A 146 11.37 -14.69 -1.15
N VAL A 147 10.36 -14.43 -1.98
CA VAL A 147 9.29 -15.40 -2.22
C VAL A 147 9.84 -16.62 -2.95
N GLY A 148 9.54 -17.81 -2.42
CA GLY A 148 10.07 -19.09 -2.90
C GLY A 148 11.31 -19.58 -2.13
N GLU A 149 11.90 -18.77 -1.25
CA GLU A 149 13.02 -19.16 -0.39
C GLU A 149 12.59 -19.40 1.06
N ASN A 150 13.27 -20.33 1.75
CA ASN A 150 13.10 -20.56 3.20
C ASN A 150 11.64 -20.79 3.67
N GLY A 151 10.79 -21.33 2.79
CA GLY A 151 9.37 -21.58 3.08
C GLY A 151 8.45 -20.36 2.91
N ILE A 152 8.96 -19.23 2.42
CA ILE A 152 8.17 -18.03 2.12
C ILE A 152 7.30 -18.30 0.89
N LYS A 153 6.00 -18.31 1.10
CA LYS A 153 4.96 -18.49 0.07
C LYS A 153 4.57 -17.16 -0.56
N ALA A 154 4.23 -17.20 -1.84
CA ALA A 154 3.61 -16.07 -2.55
C ALA A 154 2.25 -15.73 -1.92
N ASP A 155 1.85 -14.46 -2.07
CA ASP A 155 0.51 -13.96 -1.72
C ASP A 155 0.07 -14.31 -0.30
N THR A 156 1.03 -14.41 0.60
CA THR A 156 0.83 -14.73 2.02
C THR A 156 1.41 -13.59 2.85
N PRO A 157 0.63 -12.97 3.76
CA PRO A 157 1.15 -11.95 4.66
C PRO A 157 2.14 -12.55 5.66
N TYR A 158 3.26 -11.86 5.87
CA TYR A 158 4.25 -12.19 6.89
C TYR A 158 4.51 -11.01 7.83
N ARG A 159 4.92 -11.33 9.05
CA ARG A 159 5.50 -10.38 10.01
C ARG A 159 6.78 -10.96 10.60
N ILE A 160 7.63 -10.10 11.14
CA ILE A 160 8.84 -10.52 11.84
C ILE A 160 8.48 -10.97 13.26
N ILE A 161 9.03 -12.12 13.67
CA ILE A 161 9.14 -12.50 15.07
C ILE A 161 10.62 -12.54 15.45
N VAL A 162 10.93 -12.11 16.68
CA VAL A 162 12.29 -12.10 17.22
C VAL A 162 12.31 -13.02 18.44
N ASP A 163 13.24 -13.97 18.48
CA ASP A 163 13.43 -14.85 19.64
C ASP A 163 14.20 -14.15 20.78
N ARG A 164 14.47 -14.89 21.88
CA ARG A 164 15.15 -14.32 23.07
C ARG A 164 16.63 -14.01 22.79
N GLU A 165 17.22 -14.71 21.83
CA GLU A 165 18.59 -14.59 21.38
C GLU A 165 18.77 -13.44 20.37
N GLY A 166 17.67 -12.91 19.84
CA GLY A 166 17.66 -11.78 18.90
C GLY A 166 17.60 -12.16 17.43
N ASN A 167 17.36 -13.44 17.12
CA ASN A 167 17.21 -13.91 15.75
C ASN A 167 15.82 -13.54 15.23
N ALA A 168 15.79 -12.85 14.09
CA ALA A 168 14.56 -12.48 13.42
C ALA A 168 14.19 -13.51 12.35
N THR A 169 12.94 -13.93 12.35
CA THR A 169 12.38 -14.85 11.34
C THR A 169 11.01 -14.39 10.87
N TRP A 170 10.62 -14.86 9.69
CA TRP A 170 9.30 -14.61 9.13
C TRP A 170 8.26 -15.58 9.71
N ARG A 171 7.11 -15.04 10.09
CA ARG A 171 5.94 -15.80 10.51
C ARG A 171 4.73 -15.35 9.70
N GLU A 172 3.97 -16.31 9.17
CA GLU A 172 2.67 -16.03 8.52
C GLU A 172 1.79 -15.20 9.48
N ALA A 173 1.16 -14.17 8.93
CA ALA A 173 0.29 -13.26 9.65
C ALA A 173 -1.15 -13.45 9.17
N ASP A 174 -2.08 -13.45 10.13
CA ASP A 174 -3.53 -13.44 9.87
C ASP A 174 -4.01 -12.09 9.34
#